data_AF-A0A0Q5Z9W3-F1
#
_entry.id   AF-A0A0Q5Z9W3-F1
#
_cell.length_a   1.000
_cell.length_b   1.000
_cell.length_c   1.000
_cell.angle_alpha   90.00
_cell.angle_beta   90.00
_cell.angle_gamma   90.00
#
_symmetry.space_group_name_H-M   'P 1'
#
loop_
_entity.id
_entity.type
_entity.pdbx_description
1 polymer ?
#
loop_
_entity_poly.entity_id
_entity_poly.type
_entity_poly.pdbx_seq_one_letter_code
_entity_poly.pdbx_strand_id
1 'polypeptide(L)'
;MKKSLILVALLVAAAAATAMPVETLQHFVQWVGAENIAALSLAGTTLATNSPRAYEIGSRNEFPVIAADMIYEGAAVGLVDASGHARPLANADRFAGFAEAKADNSAGSAADINVRVVESGKVQLAVTGAVITDVGQPVYASDDDTFSFNPAGGAFVGFVHRFVGAGVVVVAFDALKYRDPWGHYTVRETLSAIKTFDAEDCGKLFCVDADADDDALTLPAIADGLGGITILAVGAFGTTKVKISPAAADKIHGPDITSADDKDLILTKATQRRGDFVTLDLGDADGYVVTALRGSWAREA
;
A
#
# COMPACT_ATOMS: atom_id res chain seq x y z
N MET A 1 -15.08 3.24 58.97
CA MET A 1 -15.55 2.00 59.63
C MET A 1 -16.88 1.48 59.10
N LYS A 2 -17.95 2.29 58.93
CA LYS A 2 -19.26 1.80 58.43
C LYS A 2 -19.24 1.21 57.00
N LYS A 3 -18.48 1.78 56.06
CA LYS A 3 -18.39 1.26 54.67
C LYS A 3 -17.63 -0.07 54.56
N SER A 4 -16.58 -0.27 55.36
CA SER A 4 -15.80 -1.52 55.37
C SER A 4 -16.59 -2.69 56.00
N LEU A 5 -17.46 -2.42 56.97
CA LEU A 5 -18.34 -3.44 57.55
C LEU A 5 -19.39 -3.96 56.56
N ILE A 6 -19.89 -3.08 55.67
CA ILE A 6 -20.88 -3.42 54.63
C ILE A 6 -20.24 -4.28 53.53
N LEU A 7 -19.00 -3.98 53.15
CA LEU A 7 -18.29 -4.75 52.12
C LEU A 7 -17.92 -6.17 52.59
N VAL A 8 -17.51 -6.31 53.86
CA VAL A 8 -17.25 -7.62 54.47
C VAL A 8 -18.53 -8.43 54.63
N ALA A 9 -19.66 -7.79 54.99
CA ALA A 9 -20.95 -8.46 55.06
C ALA A 9 -21.45 -8.93 53.67
N LEU A 10 -21.19 -8.17 52.59
CA LEU A 10 -21.55 -8.54 51.22
C LEU A 10 -20.75 -9.76 50.70
N LEU A 11 -19.45 -9.83 51.01
CA LEU A 11 -18.60 -10.95 50.58
C LEU A 11 -18.97 -12.26 51.31
N VAL A 12 -19.33 -12.17 52.59
CA VAL A 12 -19.77 -13.33 53.39
C VAL A 12 -21.16 -13.82 52.95
N ALA A 13 -22.05 -12.92 52.51
CA ALA A 13 -23.38 -13.29 52.01
C ALA A 13 -23.35 -13.94 50.60
N ALA A 14 -22.46 -13.48 49.71
CA ALA A 14 -22.30 -14.08 48.38
C ALA A 14 -21.80 -15.53 48.43
N ALA A 15 -21.00 -15.89 49.45
CA ALA A 15 -20.54 -17.25 49.68
C ALA A 15 -21.61 -18.20 50.27
N ALA A 16 -22.69 -17.68 50.84
CA ALA A 16 -23.76 -18.45 51.48
C ALA A 16 -25.01 -18.66 50.60
N ALA A 17 -25.02 -18.12 49.38
CA ALA A 17 -26.21 -18.05 48.52
C ALA A 17 -26.68 -19.40 47.94
N THR A 18 -25.93 -20.49 48.11
CA THR A 18 -26.30 -21.81 47.56
C THR A 18 -27.25 -22.63 48.44
N ALA A 19 -27.62 -22.14 49.63
CA ALA A 19 -28.46 -22.88 50.59
C ALA A 19 -29.63 -22.09 51.21
N MET A 20 -29.95 -20.89 50.70
CA MET A 20 -30.98 -20.03 51.29
C MET A 20 -32.34 -20.10 50.57
N PRO A 21 -33.48 -19.99 51.28
CA PRO A 21 -34.82 -19.92 50.68
C PRO A 21 -34.97 -18.70 49.76
N VAL A 22 -35.70 -18.85 48.65
CA VAL A 22 -35.85 -17.81 47.61
C VAL A 22 -36.45 -16.50 48.15
N GLU A 23 -37.33 -16.58 49.15
CA GLU A 23 -37.96 -15.44 49.80
C GLU A 23 -36.93 -14.59 50.58
N THR A 24 -35.91 -15.24 51.14
CA THR A 24 -34.82 -14.55 51.85
C THR A 24 -33.87 -13.83 50.90
N LEU A 25 -33.67 -14.37 49.68
CA LEU A 25 -32.92 -13.70 48.61
C LEU A 25 -33.65 -12.45 48.09
N GLN A 26 -34.99 -12.52 47.95
CA GLN A 26 -35.80 -11.38 47.49
C GLN A 26 -35.76 -10.21 48.48
N HIS A 27 -35.81 -10.48 49.79
CA HIS A 27 -35.63 -9.45 50.82
C HIS A 27 -34.21 -8.87 50.85
N PHE A 28 -33.18 -9.68 50.55
CA PHE A 28 -31.79 -9.19 50.47
C PHE A 28 -31.57 -8.27 49.28
N VAL A 29 -32.14 -8.60 48.11
CA VAL A 29 -32.12 -7.74 46.92
C VAL A 29 -32.84 -6.41 47.20
N GLN A 30 -33.96 -6.42 47.94
CA GLN A 30 -34.61 -5.20 48.40
C GLN A 30 -33.77 -4.39 49.40
N TRP A 31 -33.00 -5.04 50.27
CA TRP A 31 -32.12 -4.37 51.25
C TRP A 31 -30.88 -3.75 50.61
N VAL A 32 -30.31 -4.40 49.60
CA VAL A 32 -29.16 -3.85 48.86
C VAL A 32 -29.58 -2.64 48.01
N GLY A 33 -30.84 -2.54 47.59
CA GLY A 33 -31.38 -1.41 46.84
C GLY A 33 -30.83 -1.34 45.40
N ALA A 34 -31.71 -1.10 44.43
CA ALA A 34 -31.34 -1.01 43.00
C ALA A 34 -30.22 0.02 42.72
N GLU A 35 -30.12 1.03 43.58
CA GLU A 35 -29.13 2.12 43.53
C GLU A 35 -27.68 1.63 43.75
N ASN A 36 -27.48 0.54 44.51
CA ASN A 36 -26.16 -0.04 44.73
C ASN A 36 -25.77 -1.10 43.68
N ILE A 37 -26.73 -1.64 42.93
CA ILE A 37 -26.47 -2.56 41.80
C ILE A 37 -25.99 -1.78 40.57
N ALA A 38 -26.50 -0.56 40.36
CA ALA A 38 -26.05 0.36 39.30
C ALA A 38 -24.58 0.80 39.45
N ALA A 39 -24.02 0.75 40.67
CA ALA A 39 -22.61 1.05 40.91
C ALA A 39 -21.64 -0.06 40.46
N LEU A 40 -22.15 -1.27 40.16
CA LEU A 40 -21.33 -2.44 39.84
C LEU A 40 -21.12 -2.66 38.33
N SER A 41 -21.76 -1.88 37.44
CA SER A 41 -21.65 -2.10 35.99
C SER A 41 -21.27 -0.84 35.19
N LEU A 42 -20.10 -0.92 34.55
CA LEU A 42 -19.65 -0.10 33.40
C LEU A 42 -19.43 1.40 33.65
N ALA A 43 -18.72 1.76 34.72
CA ALA A 43 -18.01 3.05 34.72
C ALA A 43 -16.76 2.91 33.84
N GLY A 44 -16.84 3.34 32.58
CA GLY A 44 -15.64 3.63 31.80
C GLY A 44 -14.73 4.54 32.61
N THR A 45 -13.45 4.16 32.77
CA THR A 45 -12.52 4.88 33.64
C THR A 45 -12.19 6.24 33.01
N THR A 46 -12.96 7.26 33.37
CA THR A 46 -12.65 8.65 33.03
C THR A 46 -11.27 8.98 33.57
N LEU A 47 -10.46 9.70 32.78
CA LEU A 47 -9.11 10.08 33.17
C LEU A 47 -9.11 10.74 34.56
N ALA A 48 -8.55 10.04 35.56
CA ALA A 48 -8.70 10.37 36.97
C ALA A 48 -7.74 11.48 37.45
N THR A 49 -6.80 11.89 36.59
CA THR A 49 -5.84 12.96 36.88
C THR A 49 -5.42 13.67 35.60
N ASN A 50 -5.05 14.95 35.69
CA ASN A 50 -4.54 15.70 34.55
C ASN A 50 -3.32 14.98 33.96
N SER A 51 -3.43 14.59 32.70
CA SER A 51 -2.37 13.89 31.98
C SER A 51 -2.06 14.71 30.71
N PRO A 52 -1.35 15.85 30.84
CA PRO A 52 -0.99 16.66 29.68
C PRO A 52 -0.23 15.79 28.68
N ARG A 53 -0.55 15.95 27.40
CA ARG A 53 0.06 15.21 26.29
C ARG A 53 1.13 16.08 25.65
N ALA A 54 2.25 15.48 25.27
CA ALA A 54 3.20 16.12 24.37
C ALA A 54 2.59 16.10 22.96
N TYR A 55 2.67 17.23 22.28
CA TYR A 55 2.24 17.37 20.89
C TYR A 55 3.46 17.65 20.03
N GLU A 56 3.53 16.99 18.89
CA GLU A 56 4.51 17.27 17.85
C GLU A 56 3.91 18.22 16.82
N ILE A 57 4.74 19.13 16.31
CA ILE A 57 4.34 20.13 15.31
C ILE A 57 5.31 20.08 14.12
N GLY A 58 4.78 20.40 12.94
CA GLY A 58 5.56 20.44 11.71
C GLY A 58 5.56 19.11 10.96
N SER A 59 6.69 18.78 10.36
CA SER A 59 6.86 17.67 9.39
C SER A 59 8.12 16.84 9.69
N ARG A 60 8.61 16.91 10.93
CA ARG A 60 9.80 16.17 11.36
C ARG A 60 9.36 15.07 12.30
N ASN A 61 9.94 13.90 12.13
CA ASN A 61 9.65 12.72 12.94
C ASN A 61 10.96 12.01 13.28
N GLU A 62 10.94 11.18 14.31
CA GLU A 62 12.09 10.39 14.73
C GLU A 62 11.71 8.92 14.87
N PHE A 63 12.55 8.04 14.32
CA PHE A 63 12.34 6.61 14.35
C PHE A 63 13.57 5.88 14.90
N PRO A 64 13.39 4.85 15.74
CA PRO A 64 14.51 4.06 16.25
C PRO A 64 15.17 3.27 15.12
N VAL A 65 16.50 3.34 15.03
CA VAL A 65 17.28 2.69 13.96
C VAL A 65 17.48 1.20 14.28
N ILE A 66 17.46 0.35 13.25
CA ILE A 66 17.75 -1.09 13.39
C ILE A 66 19.22 -1.31 13.82
N ALA A 67 19.52 -2.46 14.41
CA ALA A 67 20.89 -2.82 14.79
C ALA A 67 21.83 -2.90 13.57
N ALA A 68 23.09 -2.53 13.78
CA ALA A 68 24.18 -2.69 12.82
C ALA A 68 23.93 -2.05 11.43
N ASP A 69 23.26 -0.90 11.40
CA ASP A 69 22.91 -0.19 10.17
C ASP A 69 23.24 1.31 10.22
N MET A 70 23.33 1.95 9.06
CA MET A 70 23.72 3.34 8.90
C MET A 70 22.85 4.03 7.86
N ILE A 71 22.20 5.12 8.24
CA ILE A 71 21.37 5.93 7.37
C ILE A 71 22.09 7.25 7.11
N TYR A 72 22.33 7.58 5.85
CA TYR A 72 22.97 8.83 5.46
C TYR A 72 21.97 9.98 5.30
N GLU A 73 22.46 11.21 5.40
CA GLU A 73 21.65 12.41 5.09
C GLU A 73 21.11 12.33 3.66
N GLY A 74 19.82 12.65 3.49
CA GLY A 74 19.13 12.62 2.21
C GLY A 74 18.64 11.24 1.76
N ALA A 75 19.06 10.16 2.43
CA ALA A 75 18.60 8.81 2.12
C ALA A 75 17.08 8.67 2.32
N ALA A 76 16.40 7.92 1.44
CA ALA A 76 15.05 7.49 1.70
C ALA A 76 15.05 6.47 2.86
N VAL A 77 14.18 6.69 3.85
CA VAL A 77 14.10 5.85 5.05
C VAL A 77 12.93 4.90 4.93
N GLY A 78 13.18 3.62 5.16
CA GLY A 78 12.18 2.57 5.24
C GLY A 78 11.92 2.15 6.69
N LEU A 79 10.66 1.91 7.03
CA LEU A 79 10.27 1.21 8.26
C LEU A 79 10.04 -0.27 7.95
N VAL A 80 10.73 -1.13 8.69
CA VAL A 80 10.58 -2.58 8.60
C VAL A 80 9.24 -3.00 9.20
N ASP A 81 8.35 -3.58 8.41
CA ASP A 81 7.00 -3.97 8.87
C ASP A 81 7.00 -4.88 10.11
N ALA A 82 7.95 -5.81 10.19
CA ALA A 82 8.03 -6.77 11.29
C ALA A 82 8.47 -6.14 12.62
N SER A 83 9.16 -5.01 12.61
CA SER A 83 9.81 -4.47 13.81
C SER A 83 9.55 -2.99 14.09
N GLY A 84 9.12 -2.22 13.08
CA GLY A 84 8.93 -0.79 13.16
C GLY A 84 10.22 0.04 13.20
N HIS A 85 11.40 -0.59 13.12
CA HIS A 85 12.68 0.13 13.09
C HIS A 85 12.95 0.74 11.72
N ALA A 86 13.65 1.87 11.74
CA ALA A 86 14.15 2.54 10.56
C ALA A 86 15.45 1.90 10.04
N ARG A 87 15.57 1.85 8.72
CA ARG A 87 16.77 1.45 7.97
C ARG A 87 16.86 2.24 6.65
N PRO A 88 17.98 2.20 5.92
CA PRO A 88 18.00 2.59 4.52
C PRO A 88 16.88 1.85 3.79
N LEU A 89 16.03 2.58 3.07
CA LEU A 89 14.85 2.00 2.45
C LEU A 89 15.25 0.79 1.60
N ALA A 90 14.57 -0.33 1.81
CA ALA A 90 14.65 -1.49 0.96
C ALA A 90 13.26 -1.82 0.40
N ASN A 91 13.25 -2.67 -0.63
CA ASN A 91 12.01 -3.21 -1.17
C ASN A 91 11.16 -3.85 -0.05
N ALA A 92 9.84 -3.65 -0.13
CA ALA A 92 8.82 -3.98 0.86
C ALA A 92 8.77 -3.12 2.14
N ASP A 93 9.69 -2.17 2.35
CA ASP A 93 9.56 -1.25 3.48
C ASP A 93 8.45 -0.21 3.28
N ARG A 94 7.92 0.29 4.40
CA ARG A 94 7.07 1.47 4.38
C ARG A 94 7.94 2.73 4.37
N PHE A 95 7.79 3.55 3.34
CA PHE A 95 8.49 4.83 3.26
C PHE A 95 8.14 5.75 4.43
N ALA A 96 9.16 6.26 5.13
CA ALA A 96 9.04 7.09 6.33
C ALA A 96 9.35 8.58 6.08
N GLY A 97 9.99 8.90 4.96
CA GLY A 97 10.54 10.22 4.68
C GLY A 97 12.01 10.16 4.27
N PHE A 98 12.65 11.33 4.25
CA PHE A 98 14.07 11.48 3.94
C PHE A 98 14.84 11.86 5.21
N ALA A 99 16.01 11.26 5.41
CA ALA A 99 16.86 11.54 6.58
C ALA A 99 17.40 12.99 6.56
N GLU A 100 17.22 13.72 7.66
CA GLU A 100 17.72 15.10 7.81
C GLU A 100 19.23 15.15 8.11
N ALA A 101 19.76 14.08 8.72
CA ALA A 101 21.17 13.94 9.06
C ALA A 101 21.56 12.45 9.12
N LYS A 102 22.87 12.19 9.09
CA LYS A 102 23.42 10.83 9.26
C LYS A 102 23.06 10.26 10.63
N ALA A 103 22.51 9.04 10.65
CA ALA A 103 22.30 8.23 11.84
C ALA A 103 23.12 6.94 11.74
N ASP A 104 24.12 6.79 12.60
CA ASP A 104 25.09 5.69 12.56
C ASP A 104 24.87 4.73 13.72
N ASN A 105 24.13 3.64 13.48
CA ASN A 105 23.91 2.56 14.45
C ASN A 105 24.72 1.30 14.10
N SER A 106 25.77 1.45 13.31
CA SER A 106 26.52 0.33 12.71
C SER A 106 27.20 -0.56 13.76
N ALA A 107 27.45 -0.04 14.95
CA ALA A 107 28.01 -0.76 16.10
C ALA A 107 27.01 -0.96 17.26
N GLY A 108 25.74 -0.53 17.11
CA GLY A 108 24.74 -0.54 18.18
C GLY A 108 23.70 -1.66 18.05
N SER A 109 22.96 -1.88 19.13
CA SER A 109 21.74 -2.68 19.17
C SER A 109 20.57 -1.93 18.56
N ALA A 110 19.47 -2.64 18.29
CA ALA A 110 18.27 -2.01 17.75
C ALA A 110 17.72 -0.98 18.74
N ALA A 111 17.31 0.18 18.21
CA ALA A 111 16.80 1.32 18.97
C ALA A 111 17.80 2.03 19.92
N ASP A 112 19.11 1.80 19.78
CA ASP A 112 20.13 2.54 20.54
C ASP A 112 20.19 4.04 20.14
N ILE A 113 19.86 4.34 18.88
CA ILE A 113 19.74 5.71 18.36
C ILE A 113 18.45 5.87 17.53
N ASN A 114 18.07 7.13 17.32
CA ASN A 114 16.99 7.51 16.41
C ASN A 114 17.54 8.19 15.16
N VAL A 115 16.86 8.00 14.03
CA VAL A 115 17.03 8.81 12.82
C VAL A 115 15.93 9.87 12.77
N ARG A 116 16.32 11.12 12.51
CA ARG A 116 15.38 12.21 12.27
C ARG A 116 15.08 12.33 10.78
N VAL A 117 13.81 12.34 10.44
CA VAL A 117 13.34 12.39 9.05
C VAL A 117 12.44 13.59 8.80
N VAL A 118 12.43 14.07 7.56
CA VAL A 118 11.35 14.91 7.03
C VAL A 118 10.31 13.96 6.44
N GLU A 119 9.11 13.91 7.03
CA GLU A 119 8.06 12.94 6.63
C GLU A 119 7.17 13.46 5.49
N SER A 120 7.14 14.78 5.25
CA SER A 120 6.39 15.39 4.17
C SER A 120 7.06 16.67 3.64
N GLY A 121 6.92 16.90 2.34
CA GLY A 121 7.50 18.06 1.68
C GLY A 121 7.69 17.88 0.17
N LYS A 122 8.70 18.58 -0.36
CA LYS A 122 9.13 18.49 -1.75
C LYS A 122 10.64 18.32 -1.77
N VAL A 123 11.14 17.32 -2.50
CA VAL A 123 12.57 17.01 -2.62
C VAL A 123 12.94 16.90 -4.09
N GLN A 124 14.15 17.32 -4.46
CA GLN A 124 14.67 17.07 -5.80
C GLN A 124 15.38 15.72 -5.81
N LEU A 125 14.99 14.82 -6.71
CA LEU A 125 15.54 13.48 -6.84
C LEU A 125 16.01 13.22 -8.27
N ALA A 126 17.05 12.40 -8.39
CA ALA A 126 17.37 11.75 -9.65
C ALA A 126 16.40 10.57 -9.83
N VAL A 127 15.54 10.64 -10.84
CA VAL A 127 14.55 9.61 -11.14
C VAL A 127 14.81 9.09 -12.55
N THR A 128 15.19 7.83 -12.66
CA THR A 128 15.62 7.23 -13.93
C THR A 128 14.53 7.34 -14.99
N GLY A 129 14.90 7.86 -16.17
CA GLY A 129 14.00 8.02 -17.31
C GLY A 129 13.00 9.17 -17.20
N ALA A 130 13.10 10.06 -16.20
CA ALA A 130 12.18 11.18 -16.07
C ALA A 130 12.23 12.15 -17.25
N VAL A 131 11.05 12.48 -17.77
CA VAL A 131 10.83 13.43 -18.87
C VAL A 131 9.83 14.52 -18.49
N ILE A 132 9.75 15.58 -19.29
CA ILE A 132 8.95 16.78 -18.99
C ILE A 132 7.44 16.50 -18.85
N THR A 133 6.95 15.40 -19.44
CA THR A 133 5.54 14.98 -19.40
C THR A 133 5.15 14.22 -18.13
N ASP A 134 6.09 13.91 -17.24
CA ASP A 134 5.85 13.04 -16.08
C ASP A 134 5.26 13.76 -14.86
N VAL A 135 4.87 15.04 -14.97
CA VAL A 135 4.24 15.77 -13.86
C VAL A 135 2.96 15.05 -13.42
N GLY A 136 2.85 14.77 -12.11
CA GLY A 136 1.76 14.01 -11.50
C GLY A 136 1.95 12.49 -11.51
N GLN A 137 3.01 11.95 -12.13
CA GLN A 137 3.28 10.51 -12.12
C GLN A 137 3.79 10.05 -10.74
N PRO A 138 3.41 8.83 -10.29
CA PRO A 138 3.92 8.26 -9.05
C PRO A 138 5.40 7.89 -9.17
N VAL A 139 6.15 8.07 -8.09
CA VAL A 139 7.57 7.71 -7.97
C VAL A 139 7.74 6.62 -6.91
N TYR A 140 8.57 5.64 -7.23
CA TYR A 140 8.87 4.48 -6.40
C TYR A 140 10.38 4.40 -6.15
N ALA A 141 10.75 3.84 -5.00
CA ALA A 141 12.15 3.63 -4.60
C ALA A 141 12.42 2.14 -4.40
N SER A 142 13.42 1.58 -5.08
CA SER A 142 13.85 0.19 -4.88
C SER A 142 14.84 0.04 -3.73
N ASP A 143 15.60 1.11 -3.48
CA ASP A 143 16.53 1.28 -2.36
C ASP A 143 16.52 2.74 -1.88
N ASP A 144 17.49 3.13 -1.05
CA ASP A 144 17.54 4.44 -0.41
C ASP A 144 17.95 5.61 -1.32
N ASP A 145 18.45 5.35 -2.54
CA ASP A 145 18.85 6.38 -3.52
C ASP A 145 18.46 6.06 -4.99
N THR A 146 17.76 4.96 -5.25
CA THR A 146 17.32 4.55 -6.59
C THR A 146 15.83 4.76 -6.77
N PHE A 147 15.47 5.78 -7.56
CA PHE A 147 14.09 6.16 -7.84
C PHE A 147 13.68 5.88 -9.28
N SER A 148 12.46 5.37 -9.47
CA SER A 148 11.88 5.04 -10.77
C SER A 148 10.38 5.32 -10.84
N PHE A 149 9.78 5.11 -12.01
CA PHE A 149 8.33 5.17 -12.23
C PHE A 149 7.67 3.78 -12.22
N ASN A 150 8.44 2.72 -11.98
CA ASN A 150 7.94 1.36 -12.03
C ASN A 150 7.39 0.96 -10.64
N PRO A 151 6.09 0.66 -10.51
CA PRO A 151 5.51 0.22 -9.24
C PRO A 151 5.87 -1.23 -8.87
N ALA A 152 6.49 -2.00 -9.78
CA ALA A 152 6.99 -3.34 -9.48
C ALA A 152 8.33 -3.24 -8.72
N GLY A 153 8.35 -3.75 -7.49
CA GLY A 153 9.58 -3.91 -6.70
C GLY A 153 10.11 -2.64 -6.01
N GLY A 154 9.29 -1.59 -5.86
CA GLY A 154 9.67 -0.38 -5.14
C GLY A 154 8.61 0.10 -4.16
N ALA A 155 9.04 0.74 -3.08
CA ALA A 155 8.18 1.42 -2.13
C ALA A 155 7.70 2.75 -2.74
N PHE A 156 6.40 3.06 -2.59
CA PHE A 156 5.85 4.32 -3.07
C PHE A 156 6.36 5.51 -2.24
N VAL A 157 6.90 6.52 -2.91
CA VAL A 157 7.50 7.72 -2.28
C VAL A 157 6.55 8.92 -2.36
N GLY A 158 5.96 9.16 -3.54
CA GLY A 158 5.17 10.34 -3.79
C GLY A 158 4.89 10.57 -5.27
N PHE A 159 4.63 11.83 -5.64
CA PHE A 159 4.29 12.22 -7.01
C PHE A 159 5.23 13.28 -7.54
N VAL A 160 5.51 13.24 -8.84
CA VAL A 160 6.28 14.30 -9.52
C VAL A 160 5.52 15.62 -9.40
N HIS A 161 6.12 16.58 -8.71
CA HIS A 161 5.61 17.94 -8.58
C HIS A 161 6.05 18.84 -9.74
N ARG A 162 7.31 18.71 -10.18
CA ARG A 162 7.88 19.56 -11.23
C ARG A 162 9.08 18.91 -11.90
N PHE A 163 9.19 19.06 -13.21
CA PHE A 163 10.38 18.69 -13.97
C PHE A 163 11.53 19.69 -13.77
N VAL A 164 12.75 19.19 -13.60
CA VAL A 164 13.96 20.03 -13.49
C VAL A 164 14.85 19.84 -14.72
N GLY A 165 15.10 18.59 -15.09
CA GLY A 165 15.92 18.21 -16.23
C GLY A 165 15.76 16.72 -16.52
N ALA A 166 16.33 16.24 -17.64
CA ALA A 166 16.25 14.82 -17.98
C ALA A 166 16.77 13.96 -16.81
N GLY A 167 15.97 13.01 -16.35
CA GLY A 167 16.29 12.18 -15.19
C GLY A 167 16.24 12.88 -13.83
N VAL A 168 15.78 14.14 -13.73
CA VAL A 168 15.73 14.90 -12.47
C VAL A 168 14.40 15.64 -12.30
N VAL A 169 13.74 15.39 -11.18
CA VAL A 169 12.43 15.96 -10.86
C VAL A 169 12.35 16.40 -9.40
N VAL A 170 11.44 17.32 -9.12
CA VAL A 170 10.97 17.59 -7.76
C VAL A 170 9.81 16.67 -7.48
N VAL A 171 9.90 15.85 -6.43
CA VAL A 171 8.85 14.95 -5.94
C VAL A 171 8.19 15.56 -4.72
N ALA A 172 6.86 15.68 -4.75
CA ALA A 172 6.07 15.94 -3.56
C ALA A 172 5.82 14.61 -2.84
N PHE A 173 6.14 14.55 -1.55
CA PHE A 173 6.01 13.36 -0.73
C PHE A 173 5.29 13.68 0.57
N ASP A 174 4.55 12.70 1.08
CA ASP A 174 3.91 12.71 2.40
C ASP A 174 3.74 11.25 2.83
N ALA A 175 4.63 10.79 3.71
CA ALA A 175 4.72 9.40 4.14
C ALA A 175 3.43 8.88 4.80
N LEU A 176 2.59 9.77 5.35
CA LEU A 176 1.38 9.40 6.06
C LEU A 176 0.11 9.52 5.21
N LYS A 177 0.04 10.48 4.29
CA LYS A 177 -1.19 10.80 3.54
C LYS A 177 -1.20 10.29 2.12
N TYR A 178 -0.07 10.27 1.43
CA TYR A 178 -0.06 9.77 0.07
C TYR A 178 -0.20 8.25 0.06
N ARG A 179 -0.87 7.75 -0.98
CA ARG A 179 -1.16 6.34 -1.16
C ARG A 179 -0.68 5.95 -2.54
N ASP A 180 -0.10 4.76 -2.62
CA ASP A 180 0.27 4.15 -3.88
C ASP A 180 -0.99 3.95 -4.74
N PRO A 181 -1.07 4.54 -5.94
CA PRO A 181 -2.17 4.31 -6.87
C PRO A 181 -2.39 2.83 -7.19
N TRP A 182 -1.32 2.04 -7.17
CA TRP A 182 -1.33 0.61 -7.47
C TRP A 182 -1.31 -0.27 -6.21
N GLY A 183 -1.45 0.32 -5.02
CA GLY A 183 -1.37 -0.33 -3.70
C GLY A 183 -2.30 -1.53 -3.50
N HIS A 184 -3.36 -1.62 -4.30
CA HIS A 184 -4.33 -2.72 -4.25
C HIS A 184 -3.85 -4.00 -4.96
N TYR A 185 -2.80 -3.92 -5.79
CA TYR A 185 -2.11 -5.10 -6.33
C TYR A 185 -0.99 -5.53 -5.41
N THR A 186 -1.14 -6.72 -4.81
CA THR A 186 -0.16 -7.32 -3.89
C THR A 186 0.99 -8.01 -4.61
N VAL A 187 0.77 -8.45 -5.86
CA VAL A 187 1.79 -9.08 -6.70
C VAL A 187 1.97 -8.26 -7.97
N ARG A 188 3.20 -7.84 -8.22
CA ARG A 188 3.58 -6.96 -9.33
C ARG A 188 4.84 -7.48 -10.00
N GLU A 189 4.87 -7.45 -11.31
CA GLU A 189 6.00 -7.94 -12.10
C GLU A 189 6.36 -6.93 -13.18
N THR A 190 7.65 -6.74 -13.42
CA THR A 190 8.14 -5.95 -14.56
C THR A 190 8.21 -6.87 -15.78
N LEU A 191 7.65 -6.42 -16.90
CA LEU A 191 7.83 -7.07 -18.20
C LEU A 191 8.80 -6.25 -19.04
N SER A 192 9.92 -6.88 -19.37
CA SER A 192 11.00 -6.35 -20.22
C SER A 192 11.26 -7.22 -21.45
N ALA A 193 10.37 -8.18 -21.73
CA ALA A 193 10.46 -9.15 -22.80
C ALA A 193 9.06 -9.73 -23.15
N ILE A 194 9.00 -10.58 -24.18
CA ILE A 194 7.84 -11.42 -24.51
C ILE A 194 7.35 -12.21 -23.28
N LYS A 195 6.03 -12.40 -23.17
CA LYS A 195 5.41 -13.22 -22.13
C LYS A 195 4.21 -13.99 -22.69
N THR A 196 4.16 -15.27 -22.39
CA THR A 196 2.93 -16.07 -22.47
C THR A 196 2.37 -16.16 -21.06
N PHE A 197 1.15 -15.67 -20.86
CA PHE A 197 0.47 -15.72 -19.58
C PHE A 197 -0.15 -17.09 -19.32
N ASP A 198 -0.37 -17.40 -18.05
CA ASP A 198 -1.02 -18.62 -17.61
C ASP A 198 -1.97 -18.34 -16.42
N ALA A 199 -2.58 -19.39 -15.87
CA ALA A 199 -3.49 -19.27 -14.74
C ALA A 199 -2.82 -18.74 -13.45
N GLU A 200 -1.49 -18.85 -13.30
CA GLU A 200 -0.76 -18.34 -12.14
C GLU A 200 -0.62 -16.81 -12.17
N ASP A 201 -0.92 -16.19 -13.30
CA ASP A 201 -0.86 -14.74 -13.51
C ASP A 201 -2.14 -13.99 -13.11
N CYS A 202 -3.14 -14.70 -12.60
CA CYS A 202 -4.40 -14.12 -12.15
C CYS A 202 -4.21 -13.04 -11.08
N GLY A 203 -4.92 -11.92 -11.24
CA GLY A 203 -4.94 -10.82 -10.26
C GLY A 203 -3.62 -10.04 -10.13
N LYS A 204 -2.59 -10.34 -10.93
CA LYS A 204 -1.30 -9.63 -10.91
C LYS A 204 -1.35 -8.32 -11.70
N LEU A 205 -0.46 -7.40 -11.33
CA LEU A 205 -0.12 -6.22 -12.12
C LEU A 205 1.19 -6.45 -12.88
N PHE A 206 1.14 -6.35 -14.21
CA PHE A 206 2.31 -6.41 -15.07
C PHE A 206 2.69 -5.02 -15.57
N CYS A 207 3.91 -4.59 -15.26
CA CYS A 207 4.46 -3.28 -15.57
C CYS A 207 5.34 -3.39 -16.81
N VAL A 208 4.81 -3.04 -17.98
CA VAL A 208 5.50 -3.10 -19.27
C VAL A 208 6.42 -1.89 -19.40
N ASP A 209 7.73 -2.14 -19.41
CA ASP A 209 8.74 -1.09 -19.54
C ASP A 209 9.06 -0.76 -21.01
N ALA A 210 10.14 -0.02 -21.24
CA ALA A 210 10.54 0.36 -22.60
C ALA A 210 11.30 -0.75 -23.34
N ASP A 211 11.81 -1.76 -22.63
CA ASP A 211 12.55 -2.88 -23.22
C ASP A 211 11.58 -3.91 -23.81
N ALA A 212 10.36 -4.03 -23.26
CA ALA A 212 9.29 -4.86 -23.81
C ALA A 212 8.49 -4.22 -24.98
N ASP A 213 9.10 -3.30 -25.71
CA ASP A 213 8.42 -2.57 -26.78
C ASP A 213 8.01 -3.47 -27.96
N ASP A 214 6.70 -3.51 -28.25
CA ASP A 214 6.08 -4.37 -29.29
C ASP A 214 6.29 -5.87 -29.08
N ASP A 215 6.72 -6.28 -27.89
CA ASP A 215 6.81 -7.68 -27.54
C ASP A 215 5.44 -8.35 -27.51
N ALA A 216 5.45 -9.65 -27.80
CA ALA A 216 4.25 -10.46 -27.79
C ALA A 216 3.84 -10.76 -26.33
N LEU A 217 2.70 -10.21 -25.91
CA LEU A 217 2.05 -10.54 -24.65
C LEU A 217 0.83 -11.42 -24.95
N THR A 218 1.01 -12.74 -24.86
CA THR A 218 0.01 -13.72 -25.31
C THR A 218 -0.81 -14.24 -24.15
N LEU A 219 -2.12 -14.06 -24.21
CA LEU A 219 -3.08 -14.64 -23.28
C LEU A 219 -3.27 -16.14 -23.57
N PRO A 220 -3.48 -16.98 -22.54
CA PRO A 220 -3.85 -18.37 -22.75
C PRO A 220 -5.28 -18.45 -23.27
N ALA A 221 -5.75 -19.65 -23.62
CA ALA A 221 -7.15 -19.82 -24.03
C ALA A 221 -8.08 -19.41 -22.89
N ILE A 222 -9.26 -18.87 -23.17
CA ILE A 222 -10.20 -18.46 -22.12
C ILE A 222 -10.57 -19.61 -21.16
N ALA A 223 -10.55 -20.84 -21.68
CA ALA A 223 -10.76 -22.07 -20.91
C ALA A 223 -9.66 -22.37 -19.87
N ASP A 224 -8.46 -21.78 -20.02
CA ASP A 224 -7.34 -21.95 -19.08
C ASP A 224 -7.51 -21.10 -17.81
N GLY A 225 -8.47 -20.17 -17.79
CA GLY A 225 -8.95 -19.54 -16.56
C GLY A 225 -8.12 -18.37 -16.03
N LEU A 226 -7.43 -17.62 -16.89
CA LEU A 226 -6.76 -16.36 -16.50
C LEU A 226 -7.79 -15.24 -16.26
N GLY A 227 -7.77 -14.59 -15.09
CA GLY A 227 -8.69 -13.51 -14.76
C GLY A 227 -8.09 -12.42 -13.87
N GLY A 228 -8.65 -11.23 -13.94
CA GLY A 228 -8.24 -10.06 -13.13
C GLY A 228 -6.82 -9.54 -13.37
N ILE A 229 -6.17 -9.91 -14.48
CA ILE A 229 -4.82 -9.43 -14.82
C ILE A 229 -4.87 -7.96 -15.24
N THR A 230 -3.88 -7.17 -14.84
CA THR A 230 -3.74 -5.78 -15.28
C THR A 230 -2.40 -5.54 -15.93
N ILE A 231 -2.41 -4.98 -17.13
CA ILE A 231 -1.21 -4.67 -17.92
C ILE A 231 -1.09 -3.15 -17.98
N LEU A 232 0.01 -2.64 -17.42
CA LEU A 232 0.29 -1.21 -17.21
C LEU A 232 1.52 -0.81 -18.01
N ALA A 233 1.39 0.22 -18.84
CA ALA A 233 2.53 0.84 -19.50
C ALA A 233 3.27 1.78 -18.52
N VAL A 234 4.52 1.44 -18.21
CA VAL A 234 5.36 2.27 -17.33
C VAL A 234 6.44 3.03 -18.09
N GLY A 235 6.66 2.79 -19.38
CA GLY A 235 7.60 3.55 -20.22
C GLY A 235 7.22 5.03 -20.41
N ALA A 236 8.21 5.88 -20.71
CA ALA A 236 7.98 7.30 -20.97
C ALA A 236 7.01 7.51 -22.16
N PHE A 237 6.46 8.71 -22.31
CA PHE A 237 5.51 8.98 -23.39
C PHE A 237 6.05 8.53 -24.75
N GLY A 238 5.31 7.63 -25.40
CA GLY A 238 5.59 7.09 -26.72
C GLY A 238 6.85 6.23 -26.85
N THR A 239 7.35 5.67 -25.75
CA THR A 239 8.47 4.72 -25.81
C THR A 239 8.02 3.28 -25.96
N THR A 240 6.84 2.94 -25.46
CA THR A 240 6.37 1.55 -25.34
C THR A 240 5.08 1.33 -26.13
N LYS A 241 5.09 0.40 -27.08
CA LYS A 241 3.90 -0.21 -27.66
C LYS A 241 3.55 -1.45 -26.86
N VAL A 242 2.31 -1.53 -26.38
CA VAL A 242 1.80 -2.73 -25.70
C VAL A 242 0.86 -3.45 -26.67
N LYS A 243 1.12 -4.73 -26.93
CA LYS A 243 0.36 -5.57 -27.84
C LYS A 243 -0.04 -6.86 -27.12
N ILE A 244 -1.33 -7.03 -26.89
CA ILE A 244 -1.89 -8.16 -26.16
C ILE A 244 -2.65 -9.05 -27.14
N SER A 245 -2.17 -10.27 -27.33
CA SER A 245 -2.75 -11.23 -28.26
C SER A 245 -3.64 -12.23 -27.52
N PRO A 246 -4.92 -12.41 -27.89
CA PRO A 246 -5.70 -13.55 -27.43
C PRO A 246 -5.18 -14.86 -28.05
N ALA A 247 -5.64 -16.01 -27.54
CA ALA A 247 -5.48 -17.26 -28.28
C ALA A 247 -6.27 -17.18 -29.61
N ALA A 248 -5.85 -17.94 -30.63
CA ALA A 248 -6.39 -17.79 -32.00
C ALA A 248 -7.92 -18.02 -32.14
N ALA A 249 -8.54 -18.75 -31.21
CA ALA A 249 -9.98 -18.98 -31.19
C ALA A 249 -10.76 -17.95 -30.34
N ASP A 250 -10.04 -17.08 -29.63
CA ASP A 250 -10.60 -16.15 -28.66
C ASP A 250 -10.46 -14.71 -29.17
N LYS A 251 -11.29 -13.83 -28.63
CA LYS A 251 -11.21 -12.37 -28.84
C LYS A 251 -10.99 -11.62 -27.53
N ILE A 252 -10.71 -10.32 -27.67
CA ILE A 252 -10.71 -9.39 -26.54
C ILE A 252 -11.85 -8.40 -26.75
N HIS A 253 -12.84 -8.43 -25.86
CA HIS A 253 -13.94 -7.48 -25.81
C HIS A 253 -13.55 -6.24 -25.01
N GLY A 254 -13.97 -5.06 -25.45
CA GLY A 254 -13.73 -3.84 -24.68
C GLY A 254 -14.57 -2.66 -25.17
N PRO A 255 -14.56 -1.55 -24.41
CA PRO A 255 -15.33 -0.37 -24.73
C PRO A 255 -14.90 0.20 -26.09
N ASP A 256 -15.87 0.43 -26.98
CA ASP A 256 -15.69 1.00 -28.32
C ASP A 256 -14.67 0.25 -29.21
N ILE A 257 -14.49 -1.04 -28.94
CA ILE A 257 -13.66 -1.95 -29.74
C ILE A 257 -14.57 -2.95 -30.45
N THR A 258 -14.52 -2.99 -31.78
CA THR A 258 -15.19 -4.03 -32.57
C THR A 258 -14.40 -5.34 -32.46
N SER A 259 -14.64 -6.12 -31.40
CA SER A 259 -13.94 -7.38 -31.11
C SER A 259 -14.04 -8.40 -32.25
N ALA A 260 -12.94 -9.10 -32.52
CA ALA A 260 -12.87 -10.23 -33.45
C ALA A 260 -11.80 -11.21 -32.96
N ASP A 261 -11.95 -12.49 -33.34
CA ASP A 261 -11.04 -13.55 -32.94
C ASP A 261 -9.64 -13.32 -33.52
N ASP A 262 -8.60 -13.74 -32.80
CA ASP A 262 -7.19 -13.62 -33.23
C ASP A 262 -6.78 -12.18 -33.55
N LYS A 263 -7.24 -11.23 -32.73
CA LYS A 263 -6.93 -9.81 -32.89
C LYS A 263 -6.38 -9.19 -31.63
N ASP A 264 -5.22 -8.57 -31.78
CA ASP A 264 -4.54 -7.92 -30.67
C ASP A 264 -5.34 -6.73 -30.13
N LEU A 265 -5.23 -6.51 -28.83
CA LEU A 265 -5.52 -5.23 -28.21
C LEU A 265 -4.21 -4.43 -28.08
N ILE A 266 -4.16 -3.25 -28.67
CA ILE A 266 -2.93 -2.48 -28.87
C ILE A 266 -3.03 -1.10 -28.23
N LEU A 267 -2.04 -0.77 -27.40
CA LEU A 267 -1.70 0.60 -27.03
C LEU A 267 -0.51 1.05 -27.88
N THR A 268 -0.75 1.99 -28.79
CA THR A 268 0.30 2.46 -29.70
C THR A 268 1.23 3.47 -29.04
N LYS A 269 2.49 3.55 -29.50
CA LYS A 269 3.43 4.60 -29.10
C LYS A 269 2.91 6.02 -29.33
N ALA A 270 2.07 6.23 -30.34
CA ALA A 270 1.58 7.56 -30.66
C ALA A 270 0.76 8.18 -29.53
N THR A 271 0.12 7.36 -28.70
CA THR A 271 -0.78 7.78 -27.63
C THR A 271 -0.35 7.36 -26.24
N GLN A 272 0.55 6.37 -26.13
CA GLN A 272 0.98 5.79 -24.86
C GLN A 272 1.55 6.83 -23.90
N ARG A 273 1.02 6.82 -22.67
CA ARG A 273 1.53 7.57 -21.51
C ARG A 273 1.86 6.61 -20.36
N ARG A 274 2.76 7.03 -19.47
CA ARG A 274 2.94 6.36 -18.16
C ARG A 274 1.59 6.34 -17.44
N GLY A 275 1.19 5.17 -16.96
CA GLY A 275 -0.08 5.01 -16.26
C GLY A 275 -1.26 4.62 -17.15
N ASP A 276 -1.08 4.47 -18.47
CA ASP A 276 -2.08 3.83 -19.33
C ASP A 276 -2.11 2.33 -19.05
N PHE A 277 -3.29 1.74 -18.95
CA PHE A 277 -3.44 0.35 -18.55
C PHE A 277 -4.71 -0.28 -19.12
N VAL A 278 -4.75 -1.61 -19.09
CA VAL A 278 -5.93 -2.43 -19.31
C VAL A 278 -6.03 -3.50 -18.24
N THR A 279 -7.23 -3.71 -17.71
CA THR A 279 -7.55 -4.86 -16.85
C THR A 279 -8.42 -5.82 -17.64
N LEU A 280 -8.00 -7.06 -17.72
CA LEU A 280 -8.69 -8.15 -18.39
C LEU A 280 -9.22 -9.14 -17.37
N ASP A 281 -10.45 -9.58 -17.60
CA ASP A 281 -11.10 -10.61 -16.80
C ASP A 281 -11.73 -11.68 -17.69
N LEU A 282 -12.20 -12.74 -17.05
CA LEU A 282 -12.93 -13.81 -17.72
C LEU A 282 -14.19 -13.25 -18.37
N GLY A 283 -14.32 -13.51 -19.68
CA GLY A 283 -15.54 -13.24 -20.44
C GLY A 283 -16.42 -14.47 -20.54
N ASP A 284 -16.94 -14.71 -21.74
CA ASP A 284 -17.71 -15.91 -22.07
C ASP A 284 -16.83 -16.95 -22.79
N ALA A 285 -17.45 -17.92 -23.46
CA ALA A 285 -16.74 -18.95 -24.20
C ALA A 285 -15.91 -18.43 -25.38
N ASP A 286 -16.10 -17.16 -25.78
CA ASP A 286 -15.46 -16.61 -26.96
C ASP A 286 -14.28 -15.67 -26.65
N GLY A 287 -13.95 -15.42 -25.37
CA GLY A 287 -12.71 -14.72 -25.01
C GLY A 287 -12.76 -13.84 -23.76
N TYR A 288 -11.78 -12.94 -23.67
CA TYR A 288 -11.57 -12.06 -22.52
C TYR A 288 -12.39 -10.78 -22.62
N VAL A 289 -12.69 -10.18 -21.48
CA VAL A 289 -13.36 -8.87 -21.40
C VAL A 289 -12.51 -7.84 -20.67
N VAL A 290 -12.47 -6.63 -21.20
CA VAL A 290 -11.87 -5.47 -20.55
C VAL A 290 -12.83 -4.94 -19.47
N THR A 291 -12.39 -4.97 -18.21
CA THR A 291 -13.15 -4.44 -17.07
C THR A 291 -12.73 -3.03 -16.66
N ALA A 292 -11.50 -2.63 -17.00
CA ALA A 292 -11.02 -1.26 -16.85
C ALA A 292 -10.01 -0.92 -17.95
N LEU A 293 -10.05 0.32 -18.43
CA LEU A 293 -9.19 0.79 -19.51
C LEU A 293 -8.82 2.26 -19.29
N ARG A 294 -7.53 2.58 -19.47
CA ARG A 294 -7.04 3.96 -19.53
C ARG A 294 -6.04 4.10 -20.67
N GLY A 295 -6.15 5.20 -21.40
CA GLY A 295 -5.36 5.45 -22.60
C GLY A 295 -6.18 5.19 -23.87
N SER A 296 -5.53 5.31 -25.03
CA SER A 296 -6.16 5.05 -26.32
C SER A 296 -5.72 3.69 -26.84
N TRP A 297 -6.60 2.71 -26.69
CA TRP A 297 -6.38 1.34 -27.13
C TRP A 297 -7.22 1.05 -28.36
N ALA A 298 -6.71 0.21 -29.26
CA ALA A 298 -7.39 -0.19 -30.48
C ALA A 298 -7.16 -1.67 -30.76
N ARG A 299 -8.13 -2.29 -31.44
CA ARG A 299 -7.93 -3.62 -32.03
C ARG A 299 -6.95 -3.55 -33.20
N GLU A 300 -6.14 -4.58 -33.40
CA GLU A 300 -5.46 -4.82 -34.67
C GLU A 300 -6.47 -4.75 -35.84
N ALA A 301 -6.06 -4.24 -37.01
CA ALA A 301 -6.94 -4.12 -38.17
C ALA A 301 -7.55 -5.47 -38.58
#